data_AF-A0A2S7U381-F1
#
_entry.id   AF-A0A2S7U381-F1
#
_cell.length_a   1.000
_cell.length_b   1.000
_cell.length_c   1.000
_cell.angle_alpha   90.00
_cell.angle_beta   90.00
_cell.angle_gamma   90.00
#
_symmetry.space_group_name_H-M   'P 1'
#
loop_
_entity.id
_entity.type
_entity.pdbx_description
1 polymer ?
#
loop_
_entity_poly.entity_id
_entity_poly.type
_entity_poly.pdbx_seq_one_letter_code
_entity_poly.pdbx_strand_id
1 'polypeptide(L)'
;MKNSILSRVVPAVALVAACTTFTATAAAEKIKKEKLQIVFCFGQSNMVGLAAVPTAWYMTQPQYVPPREATVLETRYFDWNFYWSGARYYQGPKKQEVLDLVQARRDSRMKWRQRVREANGVEWKKEWGEKPEPGRSNVYAFLDQKAEEEGIYKRIKDILDSKENKFTCDDAYNELILRDKVNAAAVKQANENYLKGATDADFDAFNAAVKEAKINPKDQGPDAEKNRAIYAGLAQKHLGLPIAKRTRIFGHGAIGGSEGTSGIDRSTQGPLSVGYGGDITTIGPEYGVGIALERQVDAPILLVKCSWGNTSIADAWRTPSLDGVETPIEKASREAWNIKMGAIAKKAGNEYTPRPAPTKKGKLSWCWSQVLPQVDKVLADPGKYYPDYDPKVGFEVAGLVWFQGYSDKDNPAYGELFAQLIKDFRKKVKTPNMPVVCGTLGMAGFKAQAFTGGANKGMLQASQMPELAGTVDVVNTAPYFPMELDLLKQVMSSFEKGSPEYEKAAMVRSRATSNKGFHYHGSAKCFILMGDAMGRSLANLMAGGEPTINSAIKK
;
A
#
# COMPACT_ATOMS: atom_id res chain seq x y z
N MET A 1 -15.89 41.60 -48.36
CA MET A 1 -14.50 41.21 -48.01
C MET A 1 -14.53 40.53 -46.65
N LYS A 2 -13.94 39.33 -46.57
CA LYS A 2 -13.88 38.44 -45.41
C LYS A 2 -12.91 38.99 -44.36
N ASN A 3 -13.19 38.75 -43.07
CA ASN A 3 -12.28 38.25 -42.01
C ASN A 3 -12.96 38.46 -40.64
N SER A 4 -13.53 37.43 -40.01
CA SER A 4 -12.86 36.35 -39.25
C SER A 4 -12.53 36.75 -37.80
N ILE A 5 -13.51 36.63 -36.90
CA ILE A 5 -13.29 36.48 -35.45
C ILE A 5 -13.60 35.02 -35.13
N LEU A 6 -12.55 34.20 -35.07
CA LEU A 6 -12.63 32.81 -34.62
C LEU A 6 -12.38 32.76 -33.12
N SER A 7 -13.45 32.52 -32.38
CA SER A 7 -13.44 31.99 -31.02
C SER A 7 -12.65 30.69 -30.97
N ARG A 8 -11.53 30.67 -30.24
CA ARG A 8 -10.82 29.44 -29.91
C ARG A 8 -11.60 28.67 -28.85
N VAL A 9 -12.57 27.87 -29.29
CA VAL A 9 -13.05 26.71 -28.54
C VAL A 9 -11.94 25.66 -28.65
N VAL A 10 -11.18 25.45 -27.59
CA VAL A 10 -10.25 24.33 -27.49
C VAL A 10 -11.12 23.09 -27.27
N PRO A 11 -11.08 22.07 -28.14
CA PRO A 11 -11.85 20.86 -27.90
C PRO A 11 -11.21 20.14 -26.71
N ALA A 12 -12.04 19.81 -25.72
CA ALA A 12 -11.68 18.89 -24.66
C ALA A 12 -11.26 17.56 -25.31
N VAL A 13 -9.95 17.32 -25.41
CA VAL A 13 -9.40 16.02 -25.74
C VAL A 13 -9.78 15.11 -24.58
N ALA A 14 -10.78 14.26 -24.79
CA ALA A 14 -11.08 13.14 -23.91
C ALA A 14 -9.82 12.26 -23.86
N LEU A 15 -9.02 12.44 -22.81
CA LEU A 15 -7.89 11.59 -22.51
C LEU A 15 -8.47 10.26 -22.02
N VAL A 16 -8.73 9.35 -22.96
CA VAL A 16 -9.06 7.96 -22.64
C VAL A 16 -7.81 7.37 -21.98
N ALA A 17 -7.81 7.35 -20.65
CA ALA A 17 -6.89 6.54 -19.87
C ALA A 17 -7.24 5.07 -20.15
N ALA A 18 -6.68 4.53 -21.22
CA ALA A 18 -6.67 3.10 -21.43
C ALA A 18 -5.73 2.48 -20.38
N CYS A 19 -6.24 2.24 -19.17
CA CYS A 19 -5.91 1.01 -18.46
C CYS A 19 -5.98 -0.09 -19.50
N THR A 20 -4.95 -0.94 -19.60
CA THR A 20 -4.94 -2.07 -20.53
C THR A 20 -6.25 -2.82 -20.38
N THR A 21 -7.18 -2.54 -21.29
CA THR A 21 -8.38 -3.31 -21.49
C THR A 21 -7.86 -4.61 -22.05
N PHE A 22 -7.71 -5.62 -21.20
CA PHE A 22 -8.16 -6.93 -21.64
C PHE A 22 -9.64 -6.73 -21.95
N THR A 23 -9.93 -6.34 -23.19
CA THR A 23 -11.24 -6.59 -23.78
C THR A 23 -11.52 -8.07 -23.54
N ALA A 24 -12.76 -8.39 -23.20
CA ALA A 24 -13.22 -9.77 -23.08
C ALA A 24 -13.10 -10.45 -24.46
N THR A 25 -11.88 -10.85 -24.81
CA THR A 25 -11.59 -11.84 -25.83
C THR A 25 -11.91 -13.20 -25.21
N ALA A 26 -12.37 -14.14 -26.04
CA ALA A 26 -12.64 -15.53 -25.68
C ALA A 26 -11.68 -16.01 -24.58
N ALA A 27 -12.21 -16.64 -23.52
CA ALA A 27 -11.45 -17.05 -22.34
C ALA A 27 -10.05 -17.51 -22.75
N ALA A 28 -9.04 -16.65 -22.51
CA ALA A 28 -7.68 -16.92 -22.95
C ALA A 28 -7.31 -18.30 -22.42
N GLU A 29 -6.78 -19.15 -23.30
CA GLU A 29 -6.43 -20.51 -22.91
C GLU A 29 -5.51 -20.44 -21.70
N LYS A 30 -5.87 -21.17 -20.64
CA LYS A 30 -5.08 -21.17 -19.41
C LYS A 30 -3.65 -21.61 -19.72
N ILE A 31 -2.70 -21.03 -19.02
CA ILE A 31 -1.29 -21.43 -19.07
C ILE A 31 -1.21 -22.85 -18.53
N LYS A 32 -0.97 -23.83 -19.41
CA LYS A 32 -0.83 -25.23 -19.02
C LYS A 32 0.55 -25.45 -18.42
N LYS A 33 0.59 -25.98 -17.20
CA LYS A 33 1.82 -26.43 -16.54
C LYS A 33 1.53 -27.75 -15.85
N GLU A 34 2.46 -28.70 -15.96
CA GLU A 34 2.28 -30.03 -15.36
C GLU A 34 2.74 -30.06 -13.89
N LYS A 35 3.84 -29.34 -13.59
CA LYS A 35 4.46 -29.31 -12.27
C LYS A 35 3.67 -28.49 -11.26
N LEU A 36 3.85 -28.81 -9.98
CA LEU A 36 3.43 -27.94 -8.89
C LEU A 36 4.14 -26.58 -8.99
N GLN A 37 3.36 -25.52 -9.04
CA GLN A 37 3.82 -24.14 -9.12
C GLN A 37 3.95 -23.56 -7.71
N ILE A 38 5.16 -23.40 -7.19
CA ILE A 38 5.39 -22.79 -5.88
C ILE A 38 5.65 -21.29 -6.05
N VAL A 39 4.78 -20.45 -5.46
CA VAL A 39 4.87 -18.99 -5.52
C VAL A 39 5.07 -18.42 -4.12
N PHE A 40 6.14 -17.66 -3.93
CA PHE A 40 6.43 -16.99 -2.67
C PHE A 40 5.71 -15.64 -2.60
N CYS A 41 5.16 -15.29 -1.44
CA CYS A 41 4.51 -14.00 -1.18
C CYS A 41 5.17 -13.37 0.06
N PHE A 42 6.05 -12.40 -0.15
CA PHE A 42 6.81 -11.75 0.92
C PHE A 42 6.42 -10.29 1.08
N GLY A 43 6.47 -9.78 2.31
CA GLY A 43 6.34 -8.34 2.49
C GLY A 43 6.00 -7.87 3.90
N GLN A 44 5.61 -6.61 3.95
CA GLN A 44 5.27 -5.87 5.17
C GLN A 44 3.76 -5.65 5.25
N SER A 45 3.21 -5.51 6.47
CA SER A 45 1.92 -4.91 6.89
C SER A 45 0.72 -5.08 5.95
N ASN A 46 0.79 -4.57 4.72
CA ASN A 46 -0.20 -4.82 3.69
C ASN A 46 -0.15 -6.28 3.20
N MET A 47 1.02 -6.88 3.01
CA MET A 47 1.10 -8.32 2.71
C MET A 47 0.55 -9.18 3.88
N VAL A 48 0.67 -8.72 5.13
CA VAL A 48 0.02 -9.39 6.27
C VAL A 48 -1.48 -9.54 6.02
N GLY A 49 -2.13 -8.48 5.51
CA GLY A 49 -3.54 -8.51 5.16
C GLY A 49 -4.44 -8.20 6.35
N LEU A 50 -4.94 -6.97 6.41
CA LEU A 50 -5.74 -6.47 7.53
C LEU A 50 -7.10 -5.94 7.07
N ALA A 51 -7.57 -6.41 5.92
CA ALA A 51 -8.90 -6.09 5.41
C ALA A 51 -9.91 -7.14 5.86
N ALA A 52 -10.92 -6.71 6.63
CA ALA A 52 -11.99 -7.61 7.03
C ALA A 52 -12.89 -7.92 5.83
N VAL A 53 -13.26 -9.19 5.66
CA VAL A 53 -14.10 -9.63 4.51
C VAL A 53 -15.39 -8.82 4.32
N PRO A 54 -16.14 -8.40 5.35
CA PRO A 54 -17.34 -7.58 5.16
C PRO A 54 -17.11 -6.29 4.37
N THR A 55 -15.88 -5.75 4.39
CA THR A 55 -15.55 -4.53 3.62
C THR A 55 -15.51 -4.75 2.11
N ALA A 56 -15.58 -5.99 1.65
CA ALA A 56 -15.75 -6.32 0.23
C ALA A 56 -17.07 -5.78 -0.32
N TRP A 57 -18.02 -5.46 0.56
CA TRP A 57 -19.24 -4.73 0.24
C TRP A 57 -18.98 -3.53 -0.68
N TYR A 58 -17.91 -2.76 -0.43
CA TYR A 58 -17.63 -1.56 -1.21
C TYR A 58 -17.27 -1.83 -2.68
N MET A 59 -16.98 -3.08 -3.06
CA MET A 59 -16.81 -3.48 -4.47
C MET A 59 -18.14 -3.63 -5.22
N THR A 60 -19.26 -3.73 -4.49
CA THR A 60 -20.63 -3.79 -5.04
C THR A 60 -21.26 -2.40 -5.18
N GLN A 61 -20.62 -1.39 -4.62
CA GLN A 61 -21.14 -0.04 -4.54
C GLN A 61 -20.47 0.87 -5.57
N PRO A 62 -21.16 1.93 -6.04
CA PRO A 62 -20.47 3.01 -6.71
C PRO A 62 -19.46 3.66 -5.75
N GLN A 63 -18.38 4.22 -6.31
CA GLN A 63 -17.47 5.06 -5.56
C GLN A 63 -18.25 6.14 -4.81
N TYR A 64 -17.92 6.35 -3.54
CA TYR A 64 -18.41 7.50 -2.82
C TYR A 64 -17.79 8.79 -3.40
N VAL A 65 -18.64 9.69 -3.87
CA VAL A 65 -18.24 11.01 -4.34
C VAL A 65 -18.48 12.01 -3.21
N PRO A 66 -17.43 12.47 -2.50
CA PRO A 66 -17.61 13.43 -1.42
C PRO A 66 -18.09 14.78 -1.99
N PRO A 67 -18.96 15.52 -1.30
CA PRO A 67 -19.42 16.83 -1.77
C PRO A 67 -18.25 17.77 -2.02
N ARG A 68 -18.28 18.50 -3.15
CA ARG A 68 -17.16 19.33 -3.57
C ARG A 68 -16.90 20.43 -2.55
N GLU A 69 -17.95 21.12 -2.11
CA GLU A 69 -17.92 22.22 -1.16
C GLU A 69 -17.31 21.84 0.19
N ALA A 70 -17.49 20.59 0.63
CA ALA A 70 -16.86 20.07 1.84
C ALA A 70 -15.42 19.60 1.59
N THR A 71 -15.12 19.15 0.38
CA THR A 71 -13.82 18.58 0.02
C THR A 71 -12.79 19.67 -0.26
N VAL A 72 -13.06 20.58 -1.19
CA VAL A 72 -12.09 21.61 -1.59
C VAL A 72 -12.10 22.84 -0.67
N LEU A 73 -12.78 22.75 0.47
CA LEU A 73 -12.93 23.82 1.44
C LEU A 73 -11.57 24.37 1.86
N GLU A 74 -11.31 25.64 1.55
CA GLU A 74 -10.20 26.38 2.13
C GLU A 74 -10.57 26.74 3.57
N THR A 75 -9.99 26.06 4.54
CA THR A 75 -10.11 26.44 5.95
C THR A 75 -9.13 27.56 6.28
N ARG A 76 -9.48 28.41 7.25
CA ARG A 76 -8.64 29.53 7.69
C ARG A 76 -7.20 29.12 8.02
N TYR A 77 -7.03 27.99 8.69
CA TYR A 77 -5.73 27.49 9.12
C TYR A 77 -5.28 26.29 8.31
N PHE A 78 -3.98 26.21 8.07
CA PHE A 78 -3.37 25.01 7.49
C PHE A 78 -3.59 23.81 8.43
N ASP A 79 -4.52 22.92 8.08
CA ASP A 79 -4.99 21.82 8.94
C ASP A 79 -4.81 20.43 8.30
N TRP A 80 -4.16 20.37 7.14
CA TRP A 80 -4.03 19.15 6.32
C TRP A 80 -5.37 18.59 5.81
N ASN A 81 -6.44 19.38 5.74
CA ASN A 81 -7.59 19.03 4.93
C ASN A 81 -7.20 18.85 3.45
N PHE A 82 -8.14 18.43 2.61
CA PHE A 82 -7.84 18.16 1.20
C PHE A 82 -7.22 19.37 0.47
N TYR A 83 -7.73 20.60 0.67
CA TYR A 83 -7.16 21.81 0.09
C TYR A 83 -5.69 22.02 0.50
N TRP A 84 -5.40 22.04 1.81
CA TRP A 84 -4.05 22.27 2.32
C TRP A 84 -3.09 21.11 2.01
N SER A 85 -3.63 19.91 1.78
CA SER A 85 -2.86 18.77 1.28
C SER A 85 -2.29 18.99 -0.12
N GLY A 86 -2.72 20.04 -0.82
CA GLY A 86 -2.07 20.60 -2.02
C GLY A 86 -0.58 20.76 -1.89
N ALA A 87 -0.07 21.04 -0.69
CA ALA A 87 1.36 21.11 -0.43
C ALA A 87 2.12 19.80 -0.75
N ARG A 88 1.46 18.63 -0.69
CA ARG A 88 2.08 17.33 -0.98
C ARG A 88 2.10 17.02 -2.48
N TYR A 89 1.04 17.38 -3.18
CA TYR A 89 0.87 17.07 -4.60
C TYR A 89 1.16 18.24 -5.53
N TYR A 90 1.60 19.39 -5.00
CA TYR A 90 1.98 20.56 -5.77
C TYR A 90 2.92 20.22 -6.93
N GLN A 91 2.59 20.76 -8.10
CA GLN A 91 3.35 20.61 -9.34
C GLN A 91 3.69 21.99 -9.91
N GLY A 92 4.85 22.51 -9.56
CA GLY A 92 5.33 23.79 -10.07
C GLY A 92 6.76 24.09 -9.64
N PRO A 93 7.36 25.19 -10.11
CA PRO A 93 8.75 25.56 -9.82
C PRO A 93 9.00 25.78 -8.32
N LYS A 94 8.00 26.27 -7.58
CA LYS A 94 8.08 26.56 -6.14
C LYS A 94 7.92 25.35 -5.21
N LYS A 95 8.10 24.12 -5.70
CA LYS A 95 7.86 22.90 -4.90
C LYS A 95 8.71 22.86 -3.63
N GLN A 96 9.99 23.24 -3.73
CA GLN A 96 10.86 23.28 -2.55
C GLN A 96 10.41 24.36 -1.55
N GLU A 97 10.02 25.53 -2.03
CA GLU A 97 9.54 26.62 -1.17
C GLU A 97 8.29 26.20 -0.37
N VAL A 98 7.36 25.47 -0.99
CA VAL A 98 6.18 24.94 -0.27
C VAL A 98 6.60 23.95 0.84
N LEU A 99 7.56 23.08 0.57
CA LEU A 99 8.08 22.14 1.58
C LEU A 99 8.77 22.88 2.73
N ASP A 100 9.56 23.90 2.42
CA ASP A 100 10.23 24.75 3.41
C ASP A 100 9.21 25.51 4.26
N LEU A 101 8.11 26.00 3.67
CA LEU A 101 7.01 26.64 4.39
C LEU A 101 6.24 25.66 5.29
N VAL A 102 6.02 24.42 4.83
CA VAL A 102 5.43 23.36 5.67
C VAL A 102 6.34 23.07 6.87
N GLN A 103 7.67 23.09 6.68
CA GLN A 103 8.61 22.96 7.78
C GLN A 103 8.60 24.19 8.70
N ALA A 104 8.59 25.41 8.15
CA ALA A 104 8.47 26.65 8.92
C ALA A 104 7.20 26.65 9.78
N ARG A 105 6.06 26.13 9.28
CA ARG A 105 4.84 25.92 10.07
C ARG A 105 5.11 25.02 11.28
N ARG A 106 5.82 23.90 11.08
CA ARG A 106 6.14 22.96 12.17
C ARG A 106 7.03 23.61 13.22
N ASP A 107 8.05 24.34 12.77
CA ASP A 107 9.02 25.02 13.64
C ASP A 107 8.34 26.13 14.44
N SER A 108 7.48 26.92 13.80
CA SER A 108 6.64 27.93 14.45
C SER A 108 5.77 27.32 15.55
N ARG A 109 4.99 26.27 15.21
CA ARG A 109 4.13 25.57 16.18
C ARG A 109 4.93 24.93 17.31
N MET A 110 6.14 24.45 17.05
CA MET A 110 7.02 23.88 18.08
C MET A 110 7.54 24.96 19.02
N LYS A 111 8.05 26.07 18.49
CA LYS A 111 8.51 27.25 19.23
C LYS A 111 7.43 27.75 20.18
N TRP A 112 6.22 27.96 19.67
CA TRP A 112 5.10 28.46 20.47
C TRP A 112 4.61 27.44 21.49
N ARG A 113 4.63 26.14 21.17
CA ARG A 113 4.30 25.07 22.12
C ARG A 113 5.29 25.03 23.29
N GLN A 114 6.58 25.22 23.04
CA GLN A 114 7.59 25.27 24.10
C GLN A 114 7.37 26.48 25.02
N ARG A 115 7.02 27.64 24.46
CA ARG A 115 6.67 28.85 25.23
C ARG A 115 5.44 28.65 26.10
N VAL A 116 4.36 28.08 25.55
CA VAL A 116 3.13 27.77 26.31
C VAL A 116 3.42 26.82 27.48
N ARG A 117 4.34 25.87 27.27
CA ARG A 117 4.77 24.90 28.30
C ARG A 117 5.82 25.43 29.26
N GLU A 118 6.33 26.64 29.03
CA GLU A 118 7.47 27.20 29.76
C GLU A 118 8.66 26.22 29.86
N ALA A 119 8.89 25.48 28.77
CA ALA A 119 9.92 24.45 28.72
C ALA A 119 11.32 25.07 28.58
N ASN A 120 12.35 24.37 29.07
CA ASN A 120 13.76 24.75 28.93
C ASN A 120 14.10 26.14 29.52
N GLY A 121 13.48 26.50 30.65
CA GLY A 121 13.77 27.77 31.35
C GLY A 121 13.18 29.01 30.67
N VAL A 122 12.23 28.83 29.74
CA VAL A 122 11.51 29.93 29.09
C VAL A 122 10.30 30.31 29.93
N GLU A 123 10.21 31.54 30.40
CA GLU A 123 9.01 32.08 31.05
C GLU A 123 8.07 32.77 30.04
N TRP A 124 6.76 32.74 30.31
CA TRP A 124 5.79 33.44 29.47
C TRP A 124 5.97 34.96 29.56
N LYS A 125 6.05 35.62 28.40
CA LYS A 125 6.18 37.08 28.34
C LYS A 125 4.86 37.74 27.95
N LYS A 126 4.56 38.88 28.60
CA LYS A 126 3.37 39.69 28.29
C LYS A 126 3.30 40.14 26.82
N GLU A 127 4.45 40.39 26.20
CA GLU A 127 4.58 40.77 24.78
C GLU A 127 4.11 39.68 23.80
N TRP A 128 3.95 38.43 24.27
CA TRP A 128 3.44 37.32 23.45
C TRP A 128 1.92 37.24 23.42
N GLY A 129 1.25 38.10 24.19
CA GLY A 129 -0.20 38.13 24.36
C GLY A 129 -0.66 37.25 25.54
N GLU A 130 -1.96 36.98 25.55
CA GLU A 130 -2.58 36.12 26.54
C GLU A 130 -2.13 34.66 26.35
N LYS A 131 -1.74 34.03 27.47
CA LYS A 131 -1.37 32.61 27.47
C LYS A 131 -2.63 31.79 27.24
N PRO A 132 -2.66 30.87 26.26
CA PRO A 132 -3.86 30.06 26.02
C PRO A 132 -4.15 29.20 27.25
N GLU A 133 -5.44 29.00 27.54
CA GLU A 133 -5.86 28.04 28.55
C GLU A 133 -5.29 26.64 28.25
N PRO A 134 -5.04 25.83 29.29
CA PRO A 134 -4.66 24.44 29.10
C PRO A 134 -5.70 23.69 28.25
N GLY A 135 -5.23 22.63 27.58
CA GLY A 135 -6.07 21.78 26.77
C GLY A 135 -5.65 21.77 25.30
N ARG A 136 -5.80 20.60 24.66
CA ARG A 136 -5.30 20.40 23.30
C ARG A 136 -5.93 21.35 22.29
N SER A 137 -7.25 21.58 22.38
CA SER A 137 -7.98 22.43 21.43
C SER A 137 -7.53 23.89 21.53
N ASN A 138 -7.50 24.45 22.75
CA ASN A 138 -7.10 25.83 23.02
C ASN A 138 -5.65 26.09 22.58
N VAL A 139 -4.74 25.20 22.97
CA VAL A 139 -3.34 25.31 22.57
C VAL A 139 -3.21 25.19 21.06
N TYR A 140 -3.91 24.25 20.40
CA TYR A 140 -3.74 24.05 18.95
C TYR A 140 -4.23 25.26 18.16
N ALA A 141 -5.38 25.83 18.53
CA ALA A 141 -5.90 27.06 17.92
C ALA A 141 -4.91 28.22 18.07
N PHE A 142 -4.36 28.43 19.27
CA PHE A 142 -3.32 29.44 19.50
C PHE A 142 -2.07 29.22 18.62
N LEU A 143 -1.60 27.97 18.52
CA LEU A 143 -0.45 27.64 17.68
C LEU A 143 -0.71 27.88 16.19
N ASP A 144 -1.93 27.65 15.70
CA ASP A 144 -2.30 27.93 14.31
C ASP A 144 -2.43 29.44 14.06
N GLN A 145 -3.02 30.19 15.00
CA GLN A 145 -3.05 31.66 14.97
C GLN A 145 -1.64 32.25 14.88
N LYS A 146 -0.69 31.78 15.70
CA LYS A 146 0.68 32.30 15.67
C LYS A 146 1.41 32.04 14.35
N ALA A 147 1.19 30.90 13.73
CA ALA A 147 1.75 30.62 12.40
C ALA A 147 1.05 31.44 11.29
N GLU A 148 -0.23 31.78 11.46
CA GLU A 148 -0.96 32.73 10.59
C GLU A 148 -0.40 34.16 10.73
N GLU A 149 -0.19 34.65 11.96
CA GLU A 149 0.43 35.96 12.25
C GLU A 149 1.83 36.09 11.63
N GLU A 150 2.58 34.97 11.58
CA GLU A 150 3.89 34.88 10.90
C GLU A 150 3.79 34.83 9.37
N GLY A 151 2.58 34.91 8.79
CA GLY A 151 2.32 34.94 7.35
C GLY A 151 2.53 33.61 6.63
N ILE A 152 2.78 32.51 7.36
CA ILE A 152 3.15 31.21 6.77
C ILE A 152 2.01 30.66 5.91
N TYR A 153 0.76 30.74 6.39
CA TYR A 153 -0.39 30.16 5.69
C TYR A 153 -0.73 30.92 4.41
N LYS A 154 -0.69 32.26 4.46
CA LYS A 154 -0.84 33.11 3.27
C LYS A 154 0.19 32.74 2.20
N ARG A 155 1.46 32.58 2.57
CA ARG A 155 2.52 32.21 1.62
C ARG A 155 2.32 30.83 1.00
N ILE A 156 1.88 29.85 1.77
CA ILE A 156 1.54 28.52 1.23
C ILE A 156 0.38 28.66 0.24
N LYS A 157 -0.70 29.35 0.64
CA LYS A 157 -1.88 29.60 -0.18
C LYS A 157 -1.52 30.27 -1.50
N ASP A 158 -0.75 31.36 -1.45
CA ASP A 158 -0.32 32.13 -2.64
C ASP A 158 0.41 31.23 -3.66
N ILE A 159 1.13 30.20 -3.20
CA ILE A 159 1.77 29.22 -4.09
C ILE A 159 0.77 28.20 -4.62
N LEU A 160 -0.07 27.61 -3.75
CA LEU A 160 -1.05 26.60 -4.14
C LEU A 160 -2.05 27.10 -5.18
N ASP A 161 -2.49 28.35 -5.04
CA ASP A 161 -3.46 29.00 -5.93
C ASP A 161 -2.79 29.71 -7.11
N SER A 162 -1.45 29.69 -7.19
CA SER A 162 -0.73 30.33 -8.29
C SER A 162 -1.02 29.64 -9.62
N LYS A 163 -0.97 30.41 -10.71
CA LYS A 163 -1.01 29.88 -12.08
C LYS A 163 0.18 28.98 -12.41
N GLU A 164 1.23 28.98 -11.58
CA GLU A 164 2.37 28.09 -11.72
C GLU A 164 2.08 26.67 -11.20
N ASN A 165 1.03 26.49 -10.41
CA ASN A 165 0.56 25.18 -10.00
C ASN A 165 -0.14 24.47 -11.17
N LYS A 166 0.52 23.45 -11.71
CA LYS A 166 0.03 22.62 -12.83
C LYS A 166 -0.91 21.50 -12.38
N PHE A 167 -1.15 21.36 -11.08
CA PHE A 167 -2.06 20.38 -10.52
C PHE A 167 -2.78 20.99 -9.31
N THR A 168 -3.88 21.66 -9.61
CA THR A 168 -4.67 22.45 -8.65
C THR A 168 -5.48 21.55 -7.71
N CYS A 169 -6.07 22.15 -6.67
CA CYS A 169 -7.03 21.45 -5.81
C CYS A 169 -8.22 20.89 -6.62
N ASP A 170 -8.64 21.60 -7.66
CA ASP A 170 -9.71 21.16 -8.56
C ASP A 170 -9.30 19.99 -9.44
N ASP A 171 -8.08 20.00 -9.97
CA ASP A 171 -7.54 18.86 -10.72
C ASP A 171 -7.45 17.62 -9.83
N ALA A 172 -6.98 17.80 -8.59
CA ALA A 172 -6.92 16.74 -7.59
C ALA A 172 -8.32 16.19 -7.24
N TYR A 173 -9.31 17.07 -7.04
CA TYR A 173 -10.69 16.65 -6.78
C TYR A 173 -11.29 15.90 -7.98
N ASN A 174 -11.06 16.40 -9.20
CA ASN A 174 -11.53 15.75 -10.42
C ASN A 174 -10.90 14.36 -10.60
N GLU A 175 -9.60 14.22 -10.33
CA GLU A 175 -8.95 12.90 -10.40
C GLU A 175 -9.48 11.95 -9.32
N LEU A 176 -9.69 12.44 -8.10
CA LEU A 176 -10.26 11.67 -6.99
C LEU A 176 -11.62 11.03 -7.35
N ILE A 177 -12.56 11.81 -7.88
CA ILE A 177 -13.94 11.35 -8.15
C ILE A 177 -14.05 10.48 -9.41
N LEU A 178 -12.97 10.38 -10.20
CA LEU A 178 -12.91 9.58 -11.42
C LEU A 178 -12.17 8.25 -11.23
N ARG A 179 -11.61 7.96 -10.04
CA ARG A 179 -10.76 6.79 -9.80
C ARG A 179 -11.43 5.47 -10.21
N ASP A 180 -12.67 5.25 -9.76
CA ASP A 180 -13.39 4.02 -10.12
C ASP A 180 -13.75 3.96 -11.61
N LYS A 181 -13.91 5.12 -12.27
CA LYS A 181 -14.14 5.16 -13.71
C LYS A 181 -12.89 4.73 -14.47
N VAL A 182 -11.71 5.12 -14.00
CA VAL A 182 -10.43 4.74 -14.61
C VAL A 182 -10.16 3.24 -14.48
N ASN A 183 -10.54 2.61 -13.36
CA ASN A 183 -10.33 1.19 -13.12
C ASN A 183 -11.62 0.33 -13.26
N ALA A 184 -12.67 0.86 -13.89
CA ALA A 184 -14.01 0.25 -13.92
C ALA A 184 -14.02 -1.20 -14.41
N ALA A 185 -13.21 -1.51 -15.42
CA ALA A 185 -13.07 -2.87 -15.94
C ALA A 185 -12.51 -3.84 -14.89
N ALA A 186 -11.51 -3.40 -14.11
CA ALA A 186 -10.93 -4.20 -13.04
C ALA A 186 -11.92 -4.39 -11.88
N VAL A 187 -12.67 -3.34 -11.50
CA VAL A 187 -13.72 -3.42 -10.47
C VAL A 187 -14.83 -4.39 -10.89
N LYS A 188 -15.31 -4.26 -12.13
CA LYS A 188 -16.32 -5.16 -12.70
C LYS A 188 -15.84 -6.61 -12.69
N GLN A 189 -14.65 -6.86 -13.24
CA GLN A 189 -14.06 -8.19 -13.28
C GLN A 189 -13.86 -8.79 -11.89
N ALA A 190 -13.41 -7.99 -10.91
CA ALA A 190 -13.26 -8.45 -9.53
C ALA A 190 -14.62 -8.75 -8.88
N ASN A 191 -15.66 -7.93 -9.13
CA ASN A 191 -17.00 -8.23 -8.63
C ASN A 191 -17.52 -9.57 -9.20
N GLU A 192 -17.42 -9.78 -10.51
CA GLU A 192 -17.81 -11.02 -11.18
C GLU A 192 -17.05 -12.25 -10.66
N ASN A 193 -15.74 -12.11 -10.44
CA ASN A 193 -14.88 -13.22 -10.05
C ASN A 193 -14.96 -13.58 -8.56
N TYR A 194 -15.21 -12.59 -7.69
CA TYR A 194 -15.08 -12.76 -6.25
C TYR A 194 -16.42 -12.63 -5.51
N LEU A 195 -17.38 -11.85 -6.01
CA LEU A 195 -18.65 -11.60 -5.32
C LEU A 195 -19.89 -12.12 -6.05
N LYS A 196 -19.77 -12.42 -7.35
CA LYS A 196 -20.86 -12.98 -8.17
C LYS A 196 -22.17 -12.17 -8.10
N GLY A 197 -22.09 -10.85 -7.93
CA GLY A 197 -23.26 -9.98 -7.81
C GLY A 197 -23.92 -9.95 -6.43
N ALA A 198 -23.19 -10.28 -5.36
CA ALA A 198 -23.66 -10.14 -3.98
C ALA A 198 -24.28 -8.76 -3.70
N THR A 199 -25.36 -8.77 -2.92
CA THR A 199 -26.19 -7.60 -2.58
C THR A 199 -25.99 -7.20 -1.11
N ASP A 200 -26.56 -6.06 -0.72
CA ASP A 200 -26.58 -5.62 0.68
C ASP A 200 -27.17 -6.67 1.63
N ALA A 201 -28.24 -7.36 1.21
CA ALA A 201 -28.88 -8.42 1.99
C ALA A 201 -27.96 -9.64 2.18
N ASP A 202 -27.13 -9.94 1.19
CA ASP A 202 -26.15 -11.04 1.28
C ASP A 202 -25.06 -10.73 2.31
N PHE A 203 -24.59 -9.48 2.37
CA PHE A 203 -23.64 -9.03 3.39
C PHE A 203 -24.26 -9.05 4.79
N ASP A 204 -25.51 -8.66 4.92
CA ASP A 204 -26.21 -8.69 6.21
C ASP A 204 -26.45 -10.14 6.67
N ALA A 205 -26.84 -11.04 5.75
CA ALA A 205 -26.97 -12.47 6.00
C ALA A 205 -25.63 -13.12 6.37
N PHE A 206 -24.54 -12.75 5.70
CA PHE A 206 -23.18 -13.20 6.04
C PHE A 206 -22.81 -12.78 7.47
N ASN A 207 -22.99 -11.51 7.82
CA ASN A 207 -22.68 -11.00 9.15
C ASN A 207 -23.52 -11.69 10.24
N ALA A 208 -24.81 -11.92 9.97
CA ALA A 208 -25.69 -12.66 10.87
C ALA A 208 -25.22 -14.11 11.08
N ALA A 209 -24.88 -14.81 10.00
CA ALA A 209 -24.41 -16.20 10.05
C ALA A 209 -23.06 -16.33 10.77
N VAL A 210 -22.13 -15.38 10.56
CA VAL A 210 -20.85 -15.34 11.29
C VAL A 210 -21.08 -15.14 12.78
N LYS A 211 -22.02 -14.26 13.16
CA LYS A 211 -22.39 -14.02 14.56
C LYS A 211 -23.02 -15.27 15.19
N GLU A 212 -23.91 -15.96 14.48
CA GLU A 212 -24.55 -17.20 14.92
C GLU A 212 -23.53 -18.34 15.11
N ALA A 213 -22.55 -18.44 14.20
CA ALA A 213 -21.47 -19.41 14.27
C ALA A 213 -20.47 -19.13 15.43
N LYS A 214 -20.60 -17.99 16.14
CA LYS A 214 -19.74 -17.59 17.27
C LYS A 214 -18.24 -17.64 16.96
N ILE A 215 -17.87 -17.31 15.72
CA ILE A 215 -16.48 -17.30 15.27
C ILE A 215 -15.77 -16.15 15.98
N ASN A 216 -14.67 -16.44 16.68
CA ASN A 216 -13.82 -15.40 17.23
C ASN A 216 -12.72 -15.06 16.19
N PRO A 217 -12.70 -13.83 15.65
CA PRO A 217 -11.72 -13.45 14.63
C PRO A 217 -10.27 -13.66 15.07
N LYS A 218 -10.01 -13.55 16.37
CA LYS A 218 -8.69 -13.68 16.97
C LYS A 218 -8.38 -15.11 17.40
N ASP A 219 -9.09 -16.12 16.91
CA ASP A 219 -8.78 -17.51 17.25
C ASP A 219 -7.34 -17.87 16.89
N GLN A 220 -6.70 -18.58 17.81
CA GLN A 220 -5.30 -19.00 17.76
C GLN A 220 -5.25 -20.42 18.34
N GLY A 221 -4.29 -21.22 17.89
CA GLY A 221 -4.19 -22.62 18.33
C GLY A 221 -5.10 -23.58 17.55
N PRO A 222 -5.41 -24.77 18.09
CA PRO A 222 -5.93 -25.92 17.33
C PRO A 222 -7.24 -25.70 16.57
N ASP A 223 -8.08 -24.76 17.02
CA ASP A 223 -9.37 -24.47 16.38
C ASP A 223 -9.29 -23.42 15.26
N ALA A 224 -8.13 -22.76 15.07
CA ALA A 224 -7.99 -21.66 14.11
C ALA A 224 -8.33 -22.10 12.67
N GLU A 225 -7.82 -23.25 12.21
CA GLU A 225 -8.10 -23.78 10.87
C GLU A 225 -9.57 -24.19 10.72
N LYS A 226 -10.15 -24.80 11.74
CA LYS A 226 -11.56 -25.20 11.75
C LYS A 226 -12.46 -23.97 11.62
N ASN A 227 -12.24 -22.97 12.46
CA ASN A 227 -13.04 -21.75 12.45
C ASN A 227 -12.79 -20.92 11.18
N ARG A 228 -11.57 -20.92 10.64
CA ARG A 228 -11.29 -20.37 9.30
C ARG A 228 -12.09 -21.08 8.22
N ALA A 229 -12.14 -22.41 8.22
CA ALA A 229 -12.89 -23.18 7.23
C ALA A 229 -14.40 -22.88 7.30
N ILE A 230 -14.97 -22.78 8.51
CA ILE A 230 -16.35 -22.37 8.71
C ILE A 230 -16.57 -20.95 8.17
N TYR A 231 -15.71 -20.00 8.54
CA TYR A 231 -15.79 -18.61 8.10
C TYR A 231 -15.70 -18.49 6.57
N ALA A 232 -14.76 -19.18 5.95
CA ALA A 232 -14.60 -19.22 4.50
C ALA A 232 -15.81 -19.85 3.81
N GLY A 233 -16.39 -20.91 4.39
CA GLY A 233 -17.63 -21.52 3.89
C GLY A 233 -18.82 -20.55 3.94
N LEU A 234 -18.96 -19.77 5.02
CA LEU A 234 -19.98 -18.72 5.12
C LEU A 234 -19.74 -17.62 4.09
N ALA A 235 -18.50 -17.17 3.94
CA ALA A 235 -18.13 -16.15 2.96
C ALA A 235 -18.42 -16.62 1.52
N GLN A 236 -18.12 -17.88 1.20
CA GLN A 236 -18.45 -18.48 -0.08
C GLN A 236 -19.97 -18.58 -0.29
N LYS A 237 -20.70 -19.09 0.70
CA LYS A 237 -22.14 -19.33 0.62
C LYS A 237 -22.92 -18.03 0.42
N HIS A 238 -22.61 -17.01 1.21
CA HIS A 238 -23.38 -15.77 1.22
C HIS A 238 -22.83 -14.75 0.23
N LEU A 239 -21.51 -14.62 0.09
CA LEU A 239 -20.89 -13.56 -0.70
C LEU A 239 -20.30 -14.05 -2.03
N GLY A 240 -20.28 -15.35 -2.30
CA GLY A 240 -19.67 -15.91 -3.52
C GLY A 240 -18.15 -15.96 -3.52
N LEU A 241 -17.49 -15.58 -2.41
CA LEU A 241 -16.03 -15.52 -2.29
C LEU A 241 -15.41 -16.91 -2.51
N PRO A 242 -14.52 -17.08 -3.49
CA PRO A 242 -14.03 -18.41 -3.87
C PRO A 242 -13.13 -19.03 -2.79
N ILE A 243 -13.31 -20.34 -2.61
CA ILE A 243 -12.32 -21.24 -2.04
C ILE A 243 -11.66 -21.93 -3.23
N ALA A 244 -10.34 -21.81 -3.34
CA ALA A 244 -9.60 -22.33 -4.47
C ALA A 244 -9.63 -23.86 -4.50
N LYS A 245 -9.60 -24.42 -5.71
CA LYS A 245 -9.64 -25.87 -5.93
C LYS A 245 -8.24 -26.45 -6.13
N ARG A 246 -7.36 -25.72 -6.80
CA ARG A 246 -6.00 -26.16 -7.17
C ARG A 246 -4.92 -25.30 -6.56
N THR A 247 -5.30 -24.29 -5.80
CA THR A 247 -4.39 -23.39 -5.10
C THR A 247 -4.46 -23.64 -3.61
N ARG A 248 -3.34 -24.00 -3.02
CA ARG A 248 -3.16 -24.12 -1.57
C ARG A 248 -2.22 -23.03 -1.09
N ILE A 249 -2.23 -22.80 0.21
CA ILE A 249 -1.36 -21.81 0.86
C ILE A 249 -0.74 -22.43 2.11
N PHE A 250 0.55 -22.15 2.29
CA PHE A 250 1.25 -22.19 3.56
C PHE A 250 1.62 -20.76 3.93
N GLY A 251 1.22 -20.31 5.11
CA GLY A 251 1.52 -18.98 5.61
C GLY A 251 2.34 -19.04 6.88
N HIS A 252 3.31 -18.14 7.01
CA HIS A 252 4.15 -17.97 8.18
C HIS A 252 4.31 -16.48 8.58
N GLY A 253 4.40 -16.19 9.87
CA GLY A 253 4.67 -14.85 10.42
C GLY A 253 3.49 -14.24 11.16
N ALA A 254 3.18 -12.98 10.88
CA ALA A 254 2.02 -12.28 11.46
C ALA A 254 0.73 -12.66 10.72
N ILE A 255 0.29 -13.91 10.91
CA ILE A 255 -0.87 -14.51 10.24
C ILE A 255 -1.81 -15.14 11.27
N GLY A 256 -3.11 -15.16 11.01
CA GLY A 256 -4.03 -16.00 11.79
C GLY A 256 -3.68 -17.47 11.59
N GLY A 257 -3.26 -18.18 12.63
CA GLY A 257 -2.77 -19.56 12.53
C GLY A 257 -2.73 -20.31 13.85
N SER A 258 -2.52 -21.63 13.77
CA SER A 258 -2.56 -22.55 14.92
C SER A 258 -1.19 -22.89 15.51
N GLU A 259 -0.15 -22.95 14.69
CA GLU A 259 1.20 -23.30 15.12
C GLU A 259 2.00 -22.03 15.43
N GLY A 260 2.69 -21.94 16.56
CA GLY A 260 3.51 -20.79 16.95
C GLY A 260 3.22 -20.31 18.37
N THR A 261 4.07 -19.43 18.91
CA THR A 261 3.99 -19.01 20.34
C THR A 261 3.59 -17.54 20.53
N SER A 262 3.60 -16.75 19.47
CA SER A 262 3.33 -15.32 19.47
C SER A 262 2.47 -14.92 18.27
N GLY A 263 2.11 -13.64 18.15
CA GLY A 263 1.39 -13.11 16.99
C GLY A 263 2.25 -12.86 15.75
N ILE A 264 3.55 -13.21 15.77
CA ILE A 264 4.51 -12.90 14.70
C ILE A 264 5.33 -14.11 14.23
N ASP A 265 5.13 -15.29 14.79
CA ASP A 265 5.83 -16.55 14.46
C ASP A 265 4.84 -17.67 14.13
N ARG A 266 3.64 -17.32 13.66
CA ARG A 266 2.59 -18.31 13.41
C ARG A 266 2.71 -18.98 12.08
N SER A 267 2.27 -20.24 12.00
CA SER A 267 2.12 -20.97 10.76
C SER A 267 0.71 -21.52 10.61
N THR A 268 0.26 -21.61 9.36
CA THR A 268 -1.00 -22.26 9.01
C THR A 268 -0.98 -22.70 7.54
N GLN A 269 -1.85 -23.62 7.17
CA GLN A 269 -1.93 -24.14 5.81
C GLN A 269 -3.34 -24.59 5.43
N GLY A 270 -3.60 -24.75 4.13
CA GLY A 270 -4.86 -25.30 3.62
C GLY A 270 -5.20 -24.83 2.20
N PRO A 271 -6.41 -25.12 1.71
CA PRO A 271 -6.93 -24.53 0.48
C PRO A 271 -6.94 -23.01 0.58
N LEU A 272 -6.51 -22.32 -0.47
CA LEU A 272 -6.56 -20.86 -0.48
C LEU A 272 -8.02 -20.40 -0.37
N SER A 273 -8.28 -19.59 0.65
CA SER A 273 -9.59 -19.00 0.96
C SER A 273 -9.36 -17.66 1.67
N VAL A 274 -10.45 -17.00 2.10
CA VAL A 274 -10.33 -15.89 3.04
C VAL A 274 -9.79 -16.37 4.40
N GLY A 275 -9.20 -15.48 5.20
CA GLY A 275 -8.72 -15.83 6.54
C GLY A 275 -7.25 -16.27 6.64
N TYR A 276 -6.46 -16.00 5.61
CA TYR A 276 -4.99 -16.08 5.63
C TYR A 276 -4.34 -14.69 5.79
N GLY A 277 -5.10 -13.72 6.32
CA GLY A 277 -4.63 -12.40 6.73
C GLY A 277 -3.99 -12.41 8.13
N GLY A 278 -3.90 -11.24 8.76
CA GLY A 278 -3.41 -11.10 10.14
C GLY A 278 -4.27 -11.84 11.18
N ASP A 279 -5.49 -12.23 10.81
CA ASP A 279 -6.40 -13.05 11.59
C ASP A 279 -7.26 -13.95 10.67
N ILE A 280 -8.11 -14.83 11.24
CA ILE A 280 -8.88 -15.82 10.46
C ILE A 280 -10.08 -15.22 9.69
N THR A 281 -10.31 -13.92 9.80
CA THR A 281 -11.44 -13.21 9.15
C THR A 281 -11.00 -12.12 8.17
N THR A 282 -9.69 -11.92 8.06
CA THR A 282 -9.08 -10.89 7.23
C THR A 282 -8.41 -11.50 6.01
N ILE A 283 -8.22 -10.65 5.00
CA ILE A 283 -7.49 -10.97 3.78
C ILE A 283 -6.38 -9.97 3.57
N GLY A 284 -5.33 -10.41 2.88
CA GLY A 284 -4.37 -9.56 2.22
C GLY A 284 -4.38 -9.76 0.70
N PRO A 285 -3.34 -9.26 0.03
CA PRO A 285 -3.17 -9.40 -1.40
C PRO A 285 -2.99 -10.86 -1.82
N GLU A 286 -2.56 -11.75 -0.92
CA GLU A 286 -2.37 -13.18 -1.22
C GLU A 286 -3.64 -13.84 -1.76
N TYR A 287 -4.81 -13.43 -1.23
CA TYR A 287 -6.08 -13.97 -1.67
C TYR A 287 -6.38 -13.58 -3.13
N GLY A 288 -6.16 -12.31 -3.47
CA GLY A 288 -6.28 -11.84 -4.85
C GLY A 288 -5.27 -12.53 -5.78
N VAL A 289 -4.00 -12.59 -5.37
CA VAL A 289 -2.91 -13.21 -6.14
C VAL A 289 -3.25 -14.66 -6.48
N GLY A 290 -3.57 -15.48 -5.49
CA GLY A 290 -3.77 -16.90 -5.72
C GLY A 290 -5.07 -17.22 -6.47
N ILE A 291 -6.15 -16.47 -6.27
CA ILE A 291 -7.37 -16.65 -7.07
C ILE A 291 -7.15 -16.24 -8.53
N ALA A 292 -6.37 -15.19 -8.80
CA ALA A 292 -6.00 -14.84 -10.16
C ALA A 292 -5.14 -15.93 -10.81
N LEU A 293 -4.19 -16.52 -10.09
CA LEU A 293 -3.38 -17.65 -10.56
C LEU A 293 -4.24 -18.90 -10.81
N GLU A 294 -5.14 -19.28 -9.90
CA GLU A 294 -6.10 -20.39 -10.04
C GLU A 294 -6.89 -20.30 -11.35
N ARG A 295 -7.21 -19.07 -11.78
CA ARG A 295 -8.01 -18.82 -12.98
C ARG A 295 -7.18 -18.84 -14.26
N GLN A 296 -5.90 -18.46 -14.21
CA GLN A 296 -5.04 -18.29 -15.39
C GLN A 296 -4.08 -19.46 -15.63
N VAL A 297 -3.72 -20.20 -14.59
CA VAL A 297 -2.76 -21.30 -14.66
C VAL A 297 -3.51 -22.62 -14.46
N ASP A 298 -3.33 -23.54 -15.38
CA ASP A 298 -3.90 -24.88 -15.36
C ASP A 298 -2.88 -25.85 -14.76
N ALA A 299 -2.68 -25.73 -13.44
CA ALA A 299 -1.69 -26.51 -12.68
C ALA A 299 -2.04 -26.51 -11.17
N PRO A 300 -1.48 -27.44 -10.37
CA PRO A 300 -1.47 -27.30 -8.92
C PRO A 300 -0.58 -26.12 -8.50
N ILE A 301 -1.02 -25.32 -7.53
CA ILE A 301 -0.36 -24.08 -7.09
C ILE A 301 -0.23 -24.09 -5.56
N LEU A 302 0.96 -23.78 -5.07
CA LEU A 302 1.23 -23.58 -3.64
C LEU A 302 1.76 -22.17 -3.41
N LEU A 303 1.00 -21.36 -2.67
CA LEU A 303 1.47 -20.09 -2.15
C LEU A 303 2.26 -20.31 -0.85
N VAL A 304 3.43 -19.66 -0.75
CA VAL A 304 4.25 -19.61 0.46
C VAL A 304 4.32 -18.16 0.95
N LYS A 305 3.45 -17.79 1.89
CA LYS A 305 3.36 -16.43 2.41
C LYS A 305 4.26 -16.27 3.64
N CYS A 306 5.09 -15.24 3.66
CA CYS A 306 5.85 -14.81 4.83
C CYS A 306 5.74 -13.29 5.00
N SER A 307 5.12 -12.82 6.07
CA SER A 307 4.81 -11.39 6.20
C SER A 307 4.71 -10.90 7.64
N TRP A 308 5.18 -9.67 7.86
CA TRP A 308 5.22 -9.03 9.19
C TRP A 308 4.89 -7.54 9.14
N GLY A 309 4.44 -6.98 10.26
CA GLY A 309 4.22 -5.54 10.37
C GLY A 309 5.52 -4.76 10.53
N ASN A 310 5.57 -3.54 9.98
CA ASN A 310 6.62 -2.55 10.26
C ASN A 310 8.08 -3.00 9.96
N THR A 311 8.29 -3.76 8.89
CA THR A 311 9.62 -4.25 8.50
C THR A 311 10.22 -3.46 7.33
N SER A 312 11.48 -3.03 7.45
CA SER A 312 12.22 -2.30 6.40
C SER A 312 13.12 -3.22 5.56
N ILE A 313 13.31 -2.90 4.27
CA ILE A 313 14.27 -3.56 3.38
C ILE A 313 15.72 -3.19 3.68
N ALA A 314 15.97 -2.02 4.27
CA ALA A 314 17.30 -1.61 4.70
C ALA A 314 17.78 -2.34 5.97
N ASP A 315 16.86 -2.94 6.74
CA ASP A 315 17.13 -3.58 8.02
C ASP A 315 16.54 -5.00 8.13
N ALA A 316 15.27 -5.15 8.51
CA ALA A 316 14.67 -6.45 8.80
C ALA A 316 14.66 -7.42 7.60
N TRP A 317 14.51 -6.92 6.38
CA TRP A 317 14.59 -7.68 5.13
C TRP A 317 15.94 -7.50 4.40
N ARG A 318 16.94 -6.90 5.05
CA ARG A 318 18.27 -6.71 4.45
C ARG A 318 18.85 -8.07 4.08
N THR A 319 19.11 -8.25 2.80
CA THR A 319 19.51 -9.55 2.27
C THR A 319 20.88 -9.99 2.78
N PRO A 320 21.13 -11.31 2.95
CA PRO A 320 22.35 -11.80 3.62
C PRO A 320 23.66 -11.37 2.95
N SER A 321 23.69 -11.19 1.62
CA SER A 321 24.90 -10.73 0.93
C SER A 321 25.28 -9.29 1.26
N LEU A 322 24.37 -8.52 1.88
CA LEU A 322 24.60 -7.15 2.33
C LEU A 322 24.95 -7.03 3.82
N ASP A 323 25.29 -8.13 4.48
CA ASP A 323 25.81 -8.09 5.87
C ASP A 323 27.17 -7.40 5.92
N GLY A 324 27.23 -6.23 6.54
CA GLY A 324 28.43 -5.39 6.60
C GLY A 324 28.79 -4.70 5.29
N VAL A 325 27.89 -4.70 4.29
CA VAL A 325 28.13 -4.10 2.98
C VAL A 325 27.06 -3.06 2.71
N GLU A 326 27.47 -1.85 2.36
CA GLU A 326 26.57 -0.79 1.87
C GLU A 326 26.37 -0.91 0.36
N THR A 327 25.17 -0.60 -0.08
CA THR A 327 24.93 -0.26 -1.49
C THR A 327 25.63 1.05 -1.87
N PRO A 328 25.89 1.31 -3.17
CA PRO A 328 26.45 2.58 -3.61
C PRO A 328 25.70 3.82 -3.10
N ILE A 329 24.36 3.79 -3.10
CA ILE A 329 23.54 4.91 -2.60
C ILE A 329 23.65 5.04 -1.07
N GLU A 330 23.67 3.94 -0.32
CA GLU A 330 23.89 3.99 1.14
C GLU A 330 25.25 4.60 1.49
N LYS A 331 26.31 4.16 0.80
CA LYS A 331 27.67 4.70 0.98
C LYS A 331 27.72 6.20 0.72
N ALA A 332 27.20 6.64 -0.43
CA ALA A 332 27.14 8.06 -0.79
C ALA A 332 26.33 8.87 0.24
N SER A 333 25.20 8.32 0.72
CA SER A 333 24.37 8.95 1.74
C SER A 333 25.10 9.11 3.08
N ARG A 334 25.84 8.09 3.51
CA ARG A 334 26.65 8.13 4.73
C ARG A 334 27.79 9.14 4.63
N GLU A 335 28.50 9.16 3.51
CA GLU A 335 29.60 10.11 3.26
C GLU A 335 29.10 11.55 3.24
N ALA A 336 28.01 11.83 2.52
CA ALA A 336 27.37 13.15 2.49
C ALA A 336 26.89 13.58 3.89
N TRP A 337 26.33 12.65 4.67
CA TRP A 337 25.94 12.92 6.06
C TRP A 337 27.14 13.27 6.94
N ASN A 338 28.24 12.54 6.83
CA ASN A 338 29.45 12.80 7.60
C ASN A 338 30.05 14.17 7.28
N ILE A 339 30.08 14.56 6.00
CA ILE A 339 30.50 15.90 5.58
C ILE A 339 29.60 16.97 6.19
N LYS A 340 28.28 16.80 6.08
CA LYS A 340 27.28 17.75 6.61
C LYS A 340 27.42 17.93 8.12
N MET A 341 27.48 16.83 8.88
CA MET A 341 27.54 16.88 10.33
C MET A 341 28.89 17.38 10.84
N GLY A 342 30.00 17.05 10.16
CA GLY A 342 31.31 17.63 10.46
C GLY A 342 31.32 19.16 10.30
N ALA A 343 30.68 19.69 9.25
CA ALA A 343 30.54 21.13 9.07
C ALA A 343 29.67 21.80 10.14
N ILE A 344 28.58 21.15 10.57
CA ILE A 344 27.71 21.65 11.65
C ILE A 344 28.46 21.66 12.99
N ALA A 345 29.15 20.58 13.34
CA ALA A 345 29.91 20.46 14.58
C ALA A 345 31.03 21.50 14.65
N LYS A 346 31.78 21.69 13.56
CA LYS A 346 32.81 22.73 13.44
C LYS A 346 32.26 24.13 13.69
N LYS A 347 31.08 24.47 13.13
CA LYS A 347 30.43 25.76 13.37
C LYS A 347 29.97 25.95 14.82
N ALA A 348 29.65 24.85 15.51
CA ALA A 348 29.24 24.85 16.91
C ALA A 348 30.41 24.72 17.90
N GLY A 349 31.66 24.64 17.43
CA GLY A 349 32.83 24.42 18.29
C GLY A 349 32.93 23.01 18.88
N ASN A 350 32.22 22.03 18.31
CA ASN A 350 32.18 20.65 18.78
C ASN A 350 32.98 19.71 17.85
N GLU A 351 33.51 18.63 18.40
CA GLU A 351 34.08 17.53 17.62
C GLU A 351 32.97 16.62 17.05
N TYR A 352 33.22 16.04 15.87
CA TYR A 352 32.31 15.07 15.25
C TYR A 352 33.06 13.80 14.86
N THR A 353 32.61 12.67 15.38
CA THR A 353 33.07 11.34 14.95
C THR A 353 32.26 10.90 13.72
N PRO A 354 32.90 10.67 12.55
CA PRO A 354 32.21 10.17 11.38
C PRO A 354 31.53 8.82 11.63
N ARG A 355 30.32 8.65 11.09
CA ARG A 355 29.65 7.36 11.04
C ARG A 355 30.50 6.39 10.23
N PRO A 356 30.97 5.26 10.81
CA PRO A 356 31.76 4.29 10.08
C PRO A 356 30.88 3.53 9.08
N ALA A 357 31.50 2.89 8.10
CA ALA A 357 30.82 1.87 7.30
C ALA A 357 30.31 0.73 8.21
N PRO A 358 29.21 0.07 7.86
CA PRO A 358 28.72 -1.07 8.62
C PRO A 358 29.77 -2.19 8.61
N THR A 359 29.86 -2.92 9.71
CA THR A 359 30.71 -4.09 9.84
C THR A 359 29.89 -5.36 9.69
N LYS A 360 30.53 -6.42 9.21
CA LYS A 360 29.91 -7.74 9.07
C LYS A 360 29.54 -8.29 10.45
N LYS A 361 28.29 -8.67 10.65
CA LYS A 361 27.80 -9.26 11.91
C LYS A 361 27.80 -10.78 11.88
N GLY A 362 27.87 -11.40 10.71
CA GLY A 362 27.78 -12.85 10.52
C GLY A 362 26.40 -13.42 10.84
N LYS A 363 25.36 -12.57 10.87
CA LYS A 363 24.00 -12.95 11.27
C LYS A 363 23.01 -12.52 10.20
N LEU A 364 22.03 -13.39 9.92
CA LEU A 364 20.89 -13.03 9.08
C LEU A 364 20.12 -11.89 9.73
N SER A 365 19.60 -10.97 8.92
CA SER A 365 18.58 -10.03 9.37
C SER A 365 17.30 -10.79 9.76
N TRP A 366 16.48 -10.13 10.57
CA TRP A 366 15.40 -10.82 11.28
C TRP A 366 14.39 -11.52 10.35
N CYS A 367 13.91 -10.89 9.28
CA CYS A 367 12.96 -11.56 8.38
C CYS A 367 13.62 -12.74 7.66
N TRP A 368 14.88 -12.63 7.25
CA TRP A 368 15.58 -13.74 6.59
C TRP A 368 15.84 -14.92 7.52
N SER A 369 16.06 -14.68 8.82
CA SER A 369 16.16 -15.76 9.80
C SER A 369 14.83 -16.51 9.99
N GLN A 370 13.69 -15.87 9.70
CA GLN A 370 12.38 -16.51 9.72
C GLN A 370 12.03 -17.17 8.37
N VAL A 371 12.33 -16.52 7.25
CA VAL A 371 11.92 -16.95 5.90
C VAL A 371 12.69 -18.15 5.39
N LEU A 372 14.03 -18.16 5.54
CA LEU A 372 14.85 -19.22 4.94
C LEU A 372 14.49 -20.62 5.48
N PRO A 373 14.26 -20.81 6.80
CA PRO A 373 13.77 -22.10 7.31
C PRO A 373 12.46 -22.54 6.67
N GLN A 374 11.52 -21.63 6.42
CA GLN A 374 10.25 -21.99 5.79
C GLN A 374 10.41 -22.36 4.32
N VAL A 375 11.25 -21.62 3.59
CA VAL A 375 11.59 -21.93 2.20
C VAL A 375 12.21 -23.33 2.13
N ASP A 376 13.22 -23.62 2.95
CA ASP A 376 13.88 -24.93 2.97
C ASP A 376 12.91 -26.05 3.32
N LYS A 377 12.06 -25.83 4.34
CA LYS A 377 11.04 -26.78 4.79
C LYS A 377 10.00 -27.10 3.69
N VAL A 378 9.52 -26.09 2.95
CA VAL A 378 8.53 -26.29 1.88
C VAL A 378 9.15 -26.95 0.66
N LEU A 379 10.35 -26.54 0.25
CA LEU A 379 11.01 -27.10 -0.94
C LEU A 379 11.52 -28.54 -0.71
N ALA A 380 11.84 -28.91 0.52
CA ALA A 380 12.24 -30.27 0.87
C ALA A 380 11.07 -31.27 0.83
N ASP A 381 9.86 -30.84 1.20
CA ASP A 381 8.66 -31.68 1.24
C ASP A 381 7.40 -30.87 0.88
N PRO A 382 7.21 -30.57 -0.42
CA PRO A 382 6.03 -29.83 -0.88
C PRO A 382 4.73 -30.63 -0.69
N GLY A 383 4.81 -31.97 -0.65
CA GLY A 383 3.65 -32.85 -0.46
C GLY A 383 2.95 -32.63 0.88
N LYS A 384 3.67 -32.21 1.92
CA LYS A 384 3.08 -31.81 3.21
C LYS A 384 2.10 -30.64 3.09
N TYR A 385 2.35 -29.73 2.16
CA TYR A 385 1.56 -28.49 1.96
C TYR A 385 0.58 -28.62 0.80
N TYR A 386 0.88 -29.51 -0.14
CA TYR A 386 0.03 -29.91 -1.25
C TYR A 386 -0.03 -31.44 -1.35
N PRO A 387 -0.87 -32.12 -0.55
CA PRO A 387 -0.98 -33.59 -0.54
C PRO A 387 -1.34 -34.22 -1.88
N ASP A 388 -2.12 -33.52 -2.72
CA ASP A 388 -2.60 -34.07 -4.00
C ASP A 388 -1.60 -33.84 -5.16
N TYR A 389 -0.39 -33.37 -4.88
CA TYR A 389 0.65 -33.14 -5.88
C TYR A 389 1.35 -34.47 -6.18
N ASP A 390 1.65 -34.73 -7.46
CA ASP A 390 2.41 -35.91 -7.87
C ASP A 390 3.92 -35.70 -7.72
N PRO A 391 4.60 -36.37 -6.76
CA PRO A 391 6.04 -36.25 -6.56
C PRO A 391 6.87 -36.66 -7.77
N LYS A 392 6.32 -37.49 -8.67
CA LYS A 392 7.00 -37.94 -9.88
C LYS A 392 7.08 -36.84 -10.93
N VAL A 393 6.06 -35.97 -11.01
CA VAL A 393 6.03 -34.84 -11.94
C VAL A 393 6.95 -33.71 -11.47
N GLY A 394 7.08 -33.54 -10.15
CA GLY A 394 7.96 -32.54 -9.57
C GLY A 394 7.33 -31.16 -9.42
N PHE A 395 8.05 -30.24 -8.79
CA PHE A 395 7.63 -28.85 -8.62
C PHE A 395 8.59 -27.90 -9.35
N GLU A 396 8.15 -26.66 -9.54
CA GLU A 396 8.99 -25.53 -9.91
C GLU A 396 8.73 -24.32 -9.01
N VAL A 397 9.78 -23.52 -8.77
CA VAL A 397 9.64 -22.22 -8.12
C VAL A 397 9.17 -21.23 -9.19
N ALA A 398 7.88 -20.96 -9.18
CA ALA A 398 7.16 -20.26 -10.25
C ALA A 398 7.23 -18.73 -10.12
N GLY A 399 7.49 -18.19 -8.92
CA GLY A 399 7.67 -16.75 -8.78
C GLY A 399 7.72 -16.22 -7.35
N LEU A 400 7.94 -14.91 -7.25
CA LEU A 400 7.86 -14.12 -6.03
C LEU A 400 6.92 -12.93 -6.21
N VAL A 401 5.95 -12.79 -5.32
CA VAL A 401 5.20 -11.55 -5.12
C VAL A 401 5.78 -10.80 -3.92
N TRP A 402 6.20 -9.56 -4.14
CA TRP A 402 6.74 -8.67 -3.12
C TRP A 402 5.81 -7.50 -2.87
N PHE A 403 5.36 -7.34 -1.62
CA PHE A 403 4.60 -6.14 -1.23
C PHE A 403 5.09 -5.56 0.10
N GLN A 404 6.06 -4.67 0.00
CA GLN A 404 6.67 -3.92 1.09
C GLN A 404 6.96 -2.50 0.59
N GLY A 405 7.28 -1.57 1.49
CA GLY A 405 7.88 -0.30 1.09
C GLY A 405 7.51 0.85 2.00
N TYR A 406 6.45 0.73 2.79
CA TYR A 406 5.97 1.85 3.62
C TYR A 406 7.02 2.33 4.63
N SER A 407 7.73 1.40 5.28
CA SER A 407 8.83 1.72 6.20
C SER A 407 10.08 2.29 5.49
N ASP A 408 10.14 2.21 4.16
CA ASP A 408 11.22 2.70 3.31
C ASP A 408 10.71 3.69 2.25
N LYS A 409 9.55 4.32 2.48
CA LYS A 409 8.85 5.11 1.45
C LYS A 409 9.71 6.26 0.89
N ASP A 410 10.64 6.77 1.70
CA ASP A 410 11.57 7.84 1.35
C ASP A 410 13.03 7.34 1.22
N ASN A 411 13.27 6.02 1.25
CA ASN A 411 14.62 5.44 1.18
C ASN A 411 15.17 5.51 -0.26
N PRO A 412 16.23 6.30 -0.53
CA PRO A 412 16.77 6.43 -1.88
C PRO A 412 17.49 5.16 -2.37
N ALA A 413 17.94 4.28 -1.47
CA ALA A 413 18.66 3.05 -1.79
C ALA A 413 17.71 1.86 -2.07
N TYR A 414 16.39 2.06 -2.04
CA TYR A 414 15.41 0.99 -2.15
C TYR A 414 15.64 0.10 -3.38
N GLY A 415 15.94 0.70 -4.54
CA GLY A 415 16.14 -0.04 -5.78
C GLY A 415 17.35 -0.99 -5.73
N GLU A 416 18.48 -0.54 -5.18
CA GLU A 416 19.69 -1.37 -5.05
C GLU A 416 19.48 -2.50 -4.04
N LEU A 417 18.81 -2.20 -2.92
CA LEU A 417 18.46 -3.18 -1.90
C LEU A 417 17.50 -4.25 -2.45
N PHE A 418 16.47 -3.82 -3.20
CA PHE A 418 15.48 -4.72 -3.78
C PHE A 418 16.08 -5.57 -4.90
N ALA A 419 16.94 -5.00 -5.75
CA ALA A 419 17.64 -5.77 -6.77
C ALA A 419 18.54 -6.85 -6.15
N GLN A 420 19.27 -6.53 -5.07
CA GLN A 420 20.10 -7.53 -4.39
C GLN A 420 19.25 -8.61 -3.70
N LEU A 421 18.12 -8.24 -3.09
CA LEU A 421 17.15 -9.19 -2.53
C LEU A 421 16.70 -10.22 -3.57
N ILE A 422 16.33 -9.75 -4.77
CA ILE A 422 15.89 -10.63 -5.86
C ILE A 422 17.01 -11.60 -6.28
N LYS A 423 18.23 -11.09 -6.47
CA LYS A 423 19.40 -11.90 -6.87
C LYS A 423 19.73 -12.97 -5.84
N ASP A 424 19.79 -12.59 -4.56
CA ASP A 424 20.09 -13.51 -3.46
C ASP A 424 19.00 -14.59 -3.35
N PHE A 425 17.73 -14.20 -3.47
CA PHE A 425 16.64 -15.16 -3.38
C PHE A 425 16.64 -16.13 -4.56
N ARG A 426 16.83 -15.65 -5.79
CA ARG A 426 17.00 -16.48 -7.00
C ARG A 426 18.14 -17.48 -6.84
N LYS A 427 19.26 -17.06 -6.24
CA LYS A 427 20.38 -17.95 -5.92
C LYS A 427 19.99 -19.00 -4.88
N LYS A 428 19.29 -18.61 -3.80
CA LYS A 428 18.82 -19.52 -2.75
C LYS A 428 17.92 -20.62 -3.30
N VAL A 429 16.96 -20.26 -4.14
CA VAL A 429 15.98 -21.21 -4.73
C VAL A 429 16.46 -21.85 -6.04
N LYS A 430 17.66 -21.49 -6.52
CA LYS A 430 18.29 -21.99 -7.75
C LYS A 430 17.45 -21.75 -9.00
N THR A 431 16.86 -20.56 -9.14
CA THR A 431 16.02 -20.18 -10.28
C THR A 431 16.42 -18.79 -10.80
N PRO A 432 17.45 -18.68 -11.65
CA PRO A 432 18.05 -17.40 -12.07
C PRO A 432 17.11 -16.39 -12.74
N ASN A 433 16.07 -16.87 -13.44
CA ASN A 433 15.08 -16.04 -14.14
C ASN A 433 13.69 -16.11 -13.50
N MET A 434 13.60 -16.52 -12.22
CA MET A 434 12.32 -16.61 -11.51
C MET A 434 11.55 -15.29 -11.64
N PRO A 435 10.29 -15.32 -12.14
CA PRO A 435 9.43 -14.15 -12.21
C PRO A 435 9.28 -13.46 -10.85
N VAL A 436 9.35 -12.13 -10.84
CA VAL A 436 9.08 -11.31 -9.65
C VAL A 436 8.05 -10.25 -10.00
N VAL A 437 7.03 -10.11 -9.17
CA VAL A 437 6.06 -9.02 -9.26
C VAL A 437 6.06 -8.25 -7.96
N CYS A 438 6.09 -6.93 -8.03
CA CYS A 438 5.89 -6.08 -6.86
C CYS A 438 4.76 -5.08 -7.06
N GLY A 439 4.01 -4.81 -5.99
CA GLY A 439 3.00 -3.76 -5.96
C GLY A 439 3.61 -2.45 -5.44
N THR A 440 3.39 -1.34 -6.15
CA THR A 440 3.76 -0.02 -5.63
C THR A 440 3.00 0.31 -4.35
N LEU A 441 3.43 1.32 -3.61
CA LEU A 441 2.64 1.92 -2.53
C LEU A 441 1.55 2.81 -3.15
N GLY A 442 0.29 2.35 -3.11
CA GLY A 442 -0.83 3.07 -3.70
C GLY A 442 -1.18 4.38 -2.97
N MET A 443 -0.73 4.54 -1.72
CA MET A 443 -0.89 5.77 -0.93
C MET A 443 -0.15 6.98 -1.47
N ALA A 444 0.68 6.82 -2.51
CA ALA A 444 1.19 7.96 -3.28
C ALA A 444 0.05 8.83 -3.86
N GLY A 445 -1.16 8.24 -3.99
CA GLY A 445 -2.38 8.98 -4.24
C GLY A 445 -2.62 9.20 -5.72
N PHE A 446 -2.29 10.38 -6.22
CA PHE A 446 -2.60 10.80 -7.59
C PHE A 446 -1.61 10.22 -8.62
N LYS A 447 -2.01 10.22 -9.89
CA LYS A 447 -1.30 9.58 -11.02
C LYS A 447 0.13 10.07 -11.13
N ALA A 448 0.36 11.37 -11.06
CA ALA A 448 1.69 11.97 -11.19
C ALA A 448 2.64 11.57 -10.05
N GLN A 449 2.09 11.12 -8.91
CA GLN A 449 2.83 10.73 -7.72
C GLN A 449 3.02 9.22 -7.62
N ALA A 450 2.32 8.42 -8.43
CA ALA A 450 2.30 6.96 -8.35
C ALA A 450 3.69 6.30 -8.33
N PHE A 451 4.69 6.91 -8.99
CA PHE A 451 6.08 6.44 -9.03
C PHE A 451 7.07 7.40 -8.36
N THR A 452 6.57 8.26 -7.48
CA THR A 452 7.39 9.15 -6.64
C THR A 452 7.70 8.52 -5.29
N GLY A 453 8.65 9.11 -4.55
CA GLY A 453 9.18 8.54 -3.31
C GLY A 453 10.27 7.50 -3.56
N GLY A 454 11.03 7.20 -2.52
CA GLY A 454 12.17 6.27 -2.59
C GLY A 454 11.75 4.84 -2.95
N ALA A 455 10.70 4.32 -2.32
CA ALA A 455 10.26 2.95 -2.54
C ALA A 455 9.70 2.72 -3.95
N ASN A 456 8.68 3.47 -4.39
CA ASN A 456 8.06 3.25 -5.70
C ASN A 456 9.05 3.51 -6.85
N LYS A 457 9.89 4.55 -6.72
CA LYS A 457 10.97 4.81 -7.70
C LYS A 457 12.00 3.67 -7.70
N GLY A 458 12.38 3.17 -6.53
CA GLY A 458 13.32 2.07 -6.38
C GLY A 458 12.82 0.76 -6.97
N MET A 459 11.54 0.42 -6.79
CA MET A 459 10.91 -0.74 -7.44
C MET A 459 11.02 -0.66 -8.96
N LEU A 460 10.70 0.52 -9.53
CA LEU A 460 10.81 0.75 -10.95
C LEU A 460 12.26 0.65 -11.43
N GLN A 461 13.18 1.31 -10.72
CA GLN A 461 14.62 1.24 -11.02
C GLN A 461 15.12 -0.20 -11.05
N ALA A 462 14.78 -1.01 -10.04
CA ALA A 462 15.18 -2.41 -9.96
C ALA A 462 14.64 -3.22 -11.14
N SER A 463 13.37 -3.03 -11.52
CA SER A 463 12.77 -3.75 -12.67
C SER A 463 13.43 -3.45 -14.01
N GLN A 464 14.16 -2.35 -14.11
CA GLN A 464 14.85 -1.90 -15.33
C GLN A 464 16.35 -2.21 -15.34
N MET A 465 16.90 -2.77 -14.25
CA MET A 465 18.31 -3.17 -14.23
C MET A 465 18.56 -4.29 -15.25
N PRO A 466 19.66 -4.26 -16.03
CA PRO A 466 19.90 -5.21 -17.12
C PRO A 466 19.75 -6.68 -16.72
N GLU A 467 20.17 -7.04 -15.51
CA GLU A 467 20.11 -8.40 -14.97
C GLU A 467 18.72 -8.82 -14.44
N LEU A 468 17.75 -7.90 -14.39
CA LEU A 468 16.39 -8.11 -13.91
C LEU A 468 15.32 -7.83 -14.97
N ALA A 469 15.65 -7.02 -15.99
CA ALA A 469 14.75 -6.65 -17.07
C ALA A 469 14.09 -7.87 -17.72
N GLY A 470 12.79 -7.76 -18.04
CA GLY A 470 11.99 -8.84 -18.62
C GLY A 470 11.50 -9.89 -17.62
N THR A 471 12.07 -9.96 -16.41
CA THR A 471 11.71 -10.98 -15.39
C THR A 471 11.15 -10.39 -14.10
N VAL A 472 11.12 -9.05 -13.99
CA VAL A 472 10.57 -8.31 -12.86
C VAL A 472 9.54 -7.31 -13.38
N ASP A 473 8.32 -7.36 -12.85
CA ASP A 473 7.25 -6.41 -13.18
C ASP A 473 6.80 -5.62 -11.93
N VAL A 474 6.28 -4.43 -12.18
CA VAL A 474 5.80 -3.50 -11.15
C VAL A 474 4.34 -3.18 -11.42
N VAL A 475 3.46 -3.61 -10.53
CA VAL A 475 2.03 -3.29 -10.61
C VAL A 475 1.78 -1.94 -9.95
N ASN A 476 1.29 -0.98 -10.73
CA ASN A 476 0.84 0.30 -10.19
C ASN A 476 -0.46 0.11 -9.39
N THR A 477 -0.37 0.20 -8.06
CA THR A 477 -1.51 0.02 -7.17
C THR A 477 -2.22 1.33 -6.82
N ALA A 478 -1.68 2.49 -7.21
CA ALA A 478 -2.29 3.79 -6.88
C ALA A 478 -3.76 3.88 -7.33
N PRO A 479 -4.14 3.44 -8.55
CA PRO A 479 -5.55 3.47 -8.96
C PRO A 479 -6.50 2.66 -8.08
N TYR A 480 -6.01 1.70 -7.29
CA TYR A 480 -6.84 0.86 -6.41
C TYR A 480 -6.97 1.44 -4.99
N PHE A 481 -6.18 2.45 -4.62
CA PHE A 481 -6.29 3.10 -3.32
C PHE A 481 -7.56 3.98 -3.26
N PRO A 482 -8.53 3.67 -2.37
CA PRO A 482 -9.80 4.40 -2.29
C PRO A 482 -9.63 5.70 -1.49
N MET A 483 -9.01 6.70 -2.12
CA MET A 483 -8.69 7.99 -1.50
C MET A 483 -9.91 8.72 -0.93
N GLU A 484 -11.10 8.50 -1.48
CA GLU A 484 -12.33 9.09 -0.96
C GLU A 484 -12.63 8.64 0.49
N LEU A 485 -12.12 7.48 0.91
CA LEU A 485 -12.32 6.98 2.27
C LEU A 485 -11.49 7.76 3.31
N ASP A 486 -10.39 8.42 2.90
CA ASP A 486 -9.65 9.35 3.75
C ASP A 486 -10.48 10.62 4.07
N LEU A 487 -11.39 10.99 3.17
CA LEU A 487 -12.19 12.21 3.27
C LEU A 487 -13.46 12.06 4.10
N LEU A 488 -13.88 10.85 4.42
CA LEU A 488 -15.12 10.60 5.18
C LEU A 488 -15.12 11.36 6.51
N LYS A 489 -13.97 11.47 7.18
CA LYS A 489 -13.88 12.27 8.42
C LYS A 489 -14.09 13.76 8.15
N GLN A 490 -13.48 14.29 7.09
CA GLN A 490 -13.62 15.69 6.70
C GLN A 490 -15.08 15.99 6.35
N VAL A 491 -15.70 15.17 5.49
CA VAL A 491 -17.11 15.32 5.12
C VAL A 491 -18.00 15.27 6.36
N MET A 492 -17.90 14.23 7.19
CA MET A 492 -18.72 14.13 8.40
C MET A 492 -18.55 15.32 9.37
N SER A 493 -17.43 16.03 9.35
CA SER A 493 -17.24 17.24 10.16
C SER A 493 -17.79 18.51 9.53
N SER A 494 -18.06 18.51 8.22
CA SER A 494 -18.60 19.64 7.47
C SER A 494 -20.14 19.68 7.45
N PHE A 495 -20.80 18.60 7.87
CA PHE A 495 -22.26 18.50 7.87
C PHE A 495 -22.81 18.25 9.27
N GLU A 496 -24.04 18.72 9.50
CA GLU A 496 -24.77 18.45 10.74
C GLU A 496 -24.97 16.94 10.93
N LYS A 497 -24.75 16.45 12.15
CA LYS A 497 -24.98 15.05 12.52
C LYS A 497 -26.44 14.68 12.29
N GLY A 498 -26.71 13.61 11.56
CA GLY A 498 -28.06 13.20 11.17
C GLY A 498 -28.54 13.74 9.83
N SER A 499 -27.80 14.68 9.21
CA SER A 499 -28.10 15.10 7.84
C SER A 499 -27.89 13.95 6.84
N PRO A 500 -28.57 13.96 5.67
CA PRO A 500 -28.45 12.88 4.69
C PRO A 500 -27.00 12.58 4.26
N GLU A 501 -26.19 13.62 4.08
CA GLU A 501 -24.79 13.46 3.67
C GLU A 501 -23.91 12.93 4.81
N TYR A 502 -24.15 13.39 6.04
CA TYR A 502 -23.48 12.82 7.22
C TYR A 502 -23.75 11.33 7.35
N GLU A 503 -25.01 10.92 7.26
CA GLU A 503 -25.42 9.52 7.41
C GLU A 503 -24.88 8.66 6.26
N LYS A 504 -24.87 9.18 5.03
CA LYS A 504 -24.24 8.51 3.88
C LYS A 504 -22.74 8.29 4.12
N ALA A 505 -22.00 9.32 4.51
CA ALA A 505 -20.57 9.19 4.81
C ALA A 505 -20.31 8.25 6.00
N ALA A 506 -21.14 8.30 7.04
CA ALA A 506 -21.06 7.41 8.20
C ALA A 506 -21.28 5.93 7.81
N MET A 507 -22.26 5.67 6.95
CA MET A 507 -22.56 4.33 6.41
C MET A 507 -21.41 3.80 5.55
N VAL A 508 -20.89 4.60 4.61
CA VAL A 508 -19.72 4.19 3.81
C VAL A 508 -18.53 3.90 4.73
N ARG A 509 -18.28 4.77 5.72
CA ARG A 509 -17.20 4.58 6.69
C ARG A 509 -17.35 3.29 7.51
N SER A 510 -18.58 2.90 7.86
CA SER A 510 -18.81 1.71 8.69
C SER A 510 -18.71 0.41 7.88
N ARG A 511 -19.16 0.40 6.63
CA ARG A 511 -19.18 -0.81 5.79
C ARG A 511 -17.94 -0.98 4.90
N ALA A 512 -17.29 0.10 4.47
CA ALA A 512 -16.15 0.01 3.53
C ALA A 512 -14.77 -0.06 4.21
N THR A 513 -14.69 0.09 5.54
CA THR A 513 -13.41 0.19 6.25
C THR A 513 -13.35 -0.69 7.50
N SER A 514 -12.23 -1.39 7.70
CA SER A 514 -11.94 -2.15 8.93
C SER A 514 -10.69 -1.65 9.66
N ASN A 515 -9.90 -0.78 9.03
CA ASN A 515 -8.65 -0.24 9.61
C ASN A 515 -8.44 1.23 9.23
N LYS A 516 -9.35 2.10 9.68
CA LYS A 516 -9.48 3.50 9.24
C LYS A 516 -8.15 4.28 9.29
N GLY A 517 -7.70 4.78 8.15
CA GLY A 517 -6.48 5.59 8.03
C GLY A 517 -5.16 4.80 8.04
N PHE A 518 -5.23 3.47 8.08
CA PHE A 518 -4.08 2.57 8.03
C PHE A 518 -4.36 1.43 7.04
N HIS A 519 -3.33 0.78 6.51
CA HIS A 519 -3.45 -0.44 5.70
C HIS A 519 -4.55 -0.37 4.62
N TYR A 520 -4.57 0.70 3.81
CA TYR A 520 -5.59 0.92 2.77
C TYR A 520 -7.03 0.90 3.33
N HIS A 521 -7.24 1.48 4.51
CA HIS A 521 -8.49 1.49 5.29
C HIS A 521 -9.00 0.11 5.71
N GLY A 522 -8.23 -0.96 5.51
CA GLY A 522 -8.73 -2.32 5.58
C GLY A 522 -9.81 -2.60 4.53
N SER A 523 -9.75 -1.94 3.36
CA SER A 523 -10.72 -2.11 2.28
C SER A 523 -10.42 -3.38 1.47
N ALA A 524 -11.25 -4.41 1.60
CA ALA A 524 -11.10 -5.65 0.84
C ALA A 524 -11.17 -5.42 -0.68
N LYS A 525 -11.97 -4.44 -1.16
CA LYS A 525 -11.96 -4.00 -2.56
C LYS A 525 -10.54 -3.65 -3.02
N CYS A 526 -9.83 -2.82 -2.25
CA CYS A 526 -8.46 -2.42 -2.55
C CYS A 526 -7.50 -3.63 -2.58
N PHE A 527 -7.55 -4.48 -1.54
CA PHE A 527 -6.66 -5.64 -1.44
C PHE A 527 -6.90 -6.69 -2.54
N ILE A 528 -8.16 -6.96 -2.88
CA ILE A 528 -8.52 -7.90 -3.96
C ILE A 528 -8.03 -7.35 -5.30
N LEU A 529 -8.27 -6.07 -5.61
CA LEU A 529 -7.84 -5.47 -6.87
C LEU A 529 -6.32 -5.46 -7.03
N MET A 530 -5.59 -5.09 -5.96
CA MET A 530 -4.12 -5.13 -5.96
C MET A 530 -3.60 -6.57 -6.14
N GLY A 531 -4.16 -7.52 -5.37
CA GLY A 531 -3.77 -8.92 -5.43
C GLY A 531 -4.06 -9.55 -6.79
N ASP A 532 -5.26 -9.34 -7.34
CA ASP A 532 -5.65 -9.82 -8.67
C ASP A 532 -4.72 -9.28 -9.76
N ALA A 533 -4.43 -7.98 -9.73
CA ALA A 533 -3.52 -7.36 -10.69
C ALA A 533 -2.09 -7.93 -10.59
N MET A 534 -1.58 -8.16 -9.38
CA MET A 534 -0.27 -8.81 -9.17
C MET A 534 -0.28 -10.28 -9.63
N GLY A 535 -1.35 -11.03 -9.36
CA GLY A 535 -1.49 -12.41 -9.81
C GLY A 535 -1.59 -12.54 -11.33
N ARG A 536 -2.30 -11.63 -12.01
CA ARG A 536 -2.33 -11.53 -13.49
C ARG A 536 -0.99 -11.14 -14.09
N SER A 537 -0.30 -10.16 -13.50
CA SER A 537 1.06 -9.80 -13.92
C SER A 537 2.02 -11.00 -13.77
N LEU A 538 1.93 -11.73 -12.66
CA LEU A 538 2.77 -12.90 -12.42
C LEU A 538 2.48 -14.03 -13.42
N ALA A 539 1.19 -14.34 -13.64
CA ALA A 539 0.78 -15.33 -14.65
C ALA A 539 1.32 -14.97 -16.05
N ASN A 540 1.25 -13.69 -16.43
CA ASN A 540 1.82 -13.21 -17.69
C ASN A 540 3.33 -13.49 -17.78
N LEU A 541 4.11 -13.20 -16.72
CA LEU A 541 5.54 -13.51 -16.70
C LEU A 541 5.81 -15.03 -16.72
N MET A 542 4.99 -15.82 -16.03
CA MET A 542 5.08 -17.30 -16.05
C MET A 542 4.85 -17.89 -17.45
N ALA A 543 4.11 -17.18 -18.30
CA ALA A 543 3.87 -17.52 -19.71
C ALA A 543 4.96 -16.98 -20.67
N GLY A 544 6.00 -16.30 -20.15
CA GLY A 544 7.02 -15.64 -20.97
C GLY A 544 6.58 -14.30 -21.57
N GLY A 545 5.49 -13.71 -21.06
CA GLY A 545 5.04 -12.39 -21.47
C GLY A 545 5.92 -11.26 -20.91
N GLU A 546 5.86 -10.10 -21.55
CA GLU A 546 6.62 -8.91 -21.16
C GLU A 546 6.05 -8.22 -19.91
N PRO A 547 6.88 -7.57 -19.07
CA PRO A 547 6.41 -6.74 -17.96
C PRO A 547 5.40 -5.67 -18.39
N THR A 548 4.28 -5.61 -17.66
CA THR A 548 3.16 -4.71 -17.98
C THR A 548 3.45 -3.25 -17.61
N ILE A 549 4.37 -2.99 -16.67
CA ILE A 549 4.71 -1.65 -16.21
C ILE A 549 5.14 -0.71 -17.34
N ASN A 550 5.81 -1.23 -18.37
CA ASN A 550 6.28 -0.45 -19.51
C ASN A 550 5.12 0.22 -20.28
N SER A 551 3.94 -0.40 -20.27
CA SER A 551 2.72 0.18 -20.84
C SER A 551 2.08 1.23 -19.93
N ALA A 552 2.31 1.15 -18.62
CA ALA A 552 1.76 2.06 -17.63
C ALA A 552 2.57 3.35 -17.46
N ILE A 553 3.89 3.33 -17.74
CA ILE A 553 4.77 4.51 -17.65
C ILE A 553 4.71 5.37 -18.91
N LYS A 554 4.50 4.77 -20.08
CA LYS A 554 4.41 5.48 -21.37
C LYS A 554 3.09 6.27 -21.54
N LYS A 555 2.16 6.19 -20.58
CA LYS A 555 0.82 6.80 -20.59
C LYS A 555 0.64 7.72 -19.39
#